data_AF-A0A7C1QFN0-F1
#
_entry.id   AF-A0A7C1QFN0-F1
#
_cell.length_a   1.000
_cell.length_b   1.000
_cell.length_c   1.000
_cell.angle_alpha   90.00
_cell.angle_beta   90.00
_cell.angle_gamma   90.00
#
_symmetry.space_group_name_H-M   'P 1'
#
loop_
_entity.id
_entity.type
_entity.pdbx_description
1 polymer ?
#
loop_
_entity_poly.entity_id
_entity_poly.type
_entity_poly.pdbx_seq_one_letter_code
_entity_poly.pdbx_strand_id
1 'polypeptide(L)'
;FGIRHAAYAVYSTFSFFPKKTVHVAVVDPGVGTERKGLILESDGHFFVGPDNGVFSLIDAERVFEITERKASSTFHGRDVFAPVAAQLDAGDPPESLGREIKGYKKVMKKEVDVSESIRGEVFCTDRFGNIITSIKKDHLEEYGLTPGDIINVKLGKKVFKMSFAETYGAVNVGETLGLVNSAGHFEVSVSEGSAAEKMNIRGGESVEVRG
;
A
#
# COMPACT_ATOMS: atom_id res chain seq x y z
N PHE A 1 -12.01 7.18 3.95
CA PHE A 1 -10.67 7.82 3.88
C PHE A 1 -9.69 6.86 3.23
N GLY A 2 -8.83 7.34 2.32
CA GLY A 2 -7.97 6.51 1.47
C GLY A 2 -6.69 5.98 2.14
N ILE A 3 -6.77 5.44 3.37
CA ILE A 3 -5.59 4.98 4.13
C ILE A 3 -4.82 3.89 3.36
N ARG A 4 -5.53 2.93 2.76
CA ARG A 4 -4.92 1.85 1.96
C ARG A 4 -4.17 2.35 0.73
N HIS A 5 -4.76 3.32 0.02
CA HIS A 5 -4.11 3.95 -1.11
C HIS A 5 -2.86 4.72 -0.65
N ALA A 6 -2.95 5.50 0.43
CA ALA A 6 -1.78 6.18 1.00
C ALA A 6 -0.67 5.22 1.41
N ALA A 7 -1.01 4.08 2.02
CA ALA A 7 -0.04 3.06 2.38
C ALA A 7 0.67 2.46 1.16
N TYR A 8 -0.07 2.18 0.09
CA TYR A 8 0.52 1.73 -1.17
C TYR A 8 1.38 2.82 -1.82
N ALA A 9 0.93 4.08 -1.82
CA ALA A 9 1.68 5.18 -2.41
C ALA A 9 3.04 5.38 -1.71
N VAL A 10 3.07 5.37 -0.37
CA VAL A 10 4.33 5.44 0.39
C VAL A 10 5.20 4.22 0.07
N TYR A 11 4.64 3.01 0.14
CA TYR A 11 5.36 1.75 -0.09
C TYR A 11 6.02 1.66 -1.47
N SER A 12 5.29 2.05 -2.52
CA SER A 12 5.73 1.95 -3.91
C SER A 12 6.69 3.06 -4.33
N THR A 13 6.92 4.08 -3.50
CA THR A 13 7.71 5.26 -3.89
C THR A 13 8.90 5.56 -2.99
N PHE A 14 8.90 5.14 -1.71
CA PHE A 14 9.91 5.59 -0.75
C PHE A 14 11.35 5.25 -1.16
N SER A 15 11.55 4.10 -1.81
CA SER A 15 12.87 3.59 -2.22
C SER A 15 13.53 4.38 -3.35
N PHE A 16 12.76 5.24 -4.06
CA PHE A 16 13.30 6.16 -5.05
C PHE A 16 13.96 7.40 -4.43
N PHE A 17 13.76 7.63 -3.13
CA PHE A 17 14.39 8.72 -2.41
C PHE A 17 15.75 8.28 -1.84
N PRO A 18 16.69 9.21 -1.59
CA PRO A 18 17.94 8.90 -0.92
C PRO A 18 17.74 8.28 0.46
N LYS A 19 18.71 7.49 0.91
CA LYS A 19 18.77 7.04 2.30
C LYS A 19 18.78 8.26 3.23
N LYS A 20 18.24 8.07 4.44
CA LYS A 20 17.97 9.09 5.47
C LYS A 20 16.83 10.05 5.16
N THR A 21 16.12 9.91 4.03
CA THR A 21 14.89 10.69 3.78
C THR A 21 13.83 10.41 4.84
N VAL A 22 13.19 11.48 5.33
CA VAL A 22 12.04 11.44 6.23
C VAL A 22 10.74 11.58 5.44
N HIS A 23 9.92 10.53 5.45
CA HIS A 23 8.63 10.47 4.76
C HIS A 23 7.49 10.82 5.72
N VAL A 24 6.77 11.91 5.44
CA VAL A 24 5.60 12.31 6.24
C VAL A 24 4.32 11.88 5.53
N ALA A 25 3.57 10.96 6.13
CA ALA A 25 2.33 10.44 5.56
C ALA A 25 1.15 10.64 6.51
N VAL A 26 0.27 11.60 6.20
CA VAL A 26 -0.85 11.98 7.07
C VAL A 26 -2.17 11.87 6.31
N VAL A 27 -2.81 10.70 6.42
CA VAL A 27 -4.23 10.50 6.10
C VAL A 27 -4.92 10.09 7.39
N ASP A 28 -5.44 11.06 8.13
CA ASP A 28 -5.71 10.89 9.56
C ASP A 28 -7.15 11.26 9.96
N PRO A 29 -8.14 10.40 9.66
CA PRO A 29 -9.50 10.64 10.11
C PRO A 29 -9.71 10.49 11.62
N GLY A 30 -8.74 9.88 12.32
CA GLY A 30 -8.76 9.70 13.78
C GLY A 30 -8.01 10.80 14.53
N VAL A 31 -7.75 11.94 13.90
CA VAL A 31 -7.06 13.06 14.54
C VAL A 31 -7.77 13.48 15.83
N GLY A 32 -7.00 13.82 16.88
CA GLY A 32 -7.53 14.19 18.19
C GLY A 32 -8.08 13.03 19.03
N THR A 33 -7.99 11.78 18.58
CA THR A 33 -8.34 10.59 19.36
C THR A 33 -7.11 9.95 20.03
N GLU A 34 -7.30 8.82 20.69
CA GLU A 34 -6.25 8.03 21.35
C GLU A 34 -5.27 7.34 20.39
N ARG A 35 -5.46 7.45 19.06
CA ARG A 35 -4.53 6.85 18.09
C ARG A 35 -3.13 7.46 18.24
N LYS A 36 -2.11 6.61 18.24
CA LYS A 36 -0.71 7.02 18.43
C LYS A 36 -0.17 7.79 17.22
N GLY A 37 0.83 8.63 17.46
CA GLY A 37 1.72 9.12 16.42
C GLY A 37 2.99 8.26 16.38
N LEU A 38 3.49 7.94 15.19
CA LEU A 38 4.61 7.02 15.02
C LEU A 38 5.78 7.65 14.28
N ILE A 39 6.98 7.17 14.62
CA ILE A 39 8.19 7.20 13.80
C ILE A 39 8.58 5.75 13.52
N LEU A 40 8.78 5.37 12.25
CA LEU A 40 9.33 4.07 11.86
C LEU A 40 10.70 4.28 11.23
N GLU A 41 11.63 3.39 11.53
CA GLU A 41 12.87 3.20 10.77
C GLU A 41 12.74 1.96 9.90
N SER A 42 13.07 2.07 8.61
CA SER A 42 13.06 0.93 7.69
C SER A 42 13.97 1.22 6.50
N ASP A 43 14.88 0.28 6.19
CA ASP A 43 15.76 0.35 5.03
C ASP A 43 16.54 1.69 4.95
N GLY A 44 16.95 2.22 6.11
CA GLY A 44 17.65 3.50 6.21
C GLY A 44 16.80 4.74 5.92
N HIS A 45 15.47 4.64 5.93
CA HIS A 45 14.52 5.76 5.85
C HIS A 45 13.76 5.94 7.16
N PHE A 46 13.20 7.13 7.36
CA PHE A 46 12.26 7.42 8.45
C PHE A 46 10.84 7.63 7.91
N PHE A 47 9.82 7.18 8.65
CA PHE A 47 8.42 7.40 8.30
C PHE A 47 7.67 7.98 9.50
N VAL A 48 6.97 9.10 9.31
CA VAL A 48 6.30 9.84 10.38
C VAL A 48 4.82 10.00 10.06
N GLY A 49 3.94 9.58 10.96
CA GLY A 49 2.49 9.63 10.73
C GLY A 49 1.65 8.92 11.78
N PRO A 50 0.31 8.86 11.61
CA PRO A 50 -0.61 8.24 12.56
C PRO A 50 -0.54 6.70 12.57
N ASP A 51 -0.74 6.08 13.74
CA ASP A 51 -0.92 4.63 13.90
C ASP A 51 -2.33 4.18 13.48
N ASN A 52 -2.64 4.33 12.19
CA ASN A 52 -3.95 3.99 11.64
C ASN A 52 -3.88 2.97 10.50
N GLY A 53 -2.69 2.47 10.21
CA GLY A 53 -2.42 1.56 9.10
C GLY A 53 -1.82 2.22 7.85
N VAL A 54 -1.55 3.53 7.84
CA VAL A 54 -0.87 4.18 6.70
C VAL A 54 0.53 3.59 6.43
N PHE A 55 1.19 2.98 7.42
CA PHE A 55 2.47 2.29 7.24
C PHE A 55 2.34 0.76 7.14
N SER A 56 1.16 0.25 6.79
CA SER A 56 0.90 -1.21 6.78
C SER A 56 1.87 -2.01 5.91
N LEU A 57 2.43 -1.42 4.87
CA LEU A 57 3.31 -2.12 3.95
C LEU A 57 4.81 -1.94 4.23
N ILE A 58 5.18 -1.07 5.18
CA ILE A 58 6.58 -0.84 5.58
C ILE A 58 7.06 -1.98 6.49
N ASP A 59 8.28 -2.48 6.27
CA ASP A 59 8.92 -3.46 7.17
C ASP A 59 9.79 -2.70 8.16
N ALA A 60 9.17 -2.27 9.26
CA ALA A 60 9.88 -1.45 10.25
C ALA A 60 10.90 -2.29 11.01
N GLU A 61 12.15 -1.81 11.04
CA GLU A 61 13.21 -2.32 11.89
C GLU A 61 13.01 -1.83 13.32
N ARG A 62 12.61 -0.56 13.47
CA ARG A 62 12.34 0.09 14.75
C ARG A 62 11.10 0.95 14.66
N VAL A 63 10.38 1.07 15.77
CA VAL A 63 9.10 1.79 15.84
C VAL A 63 9.06 2.59 17.14
N PHE A 64 8.73 3.86 17.03
CA PHE A 64 8.62 4.77 18.16
C PHE A 64 7.23 5.39 18.20
N GLU A 65 6.67 5.44 19.41
CA GLU A 65 5.53 6.27 19.73
C GLU A 65 6.02 7.68 20.06
N ILE A 66 5.58 8.66 19.28
CA ILE A 66 5.92 10.07 19.47
C ILE A 66 5.39 10.51 20.84
N THR A 67 6.27 11.02 21.70
CA THR A 67 5.90 11.52 23.03
C THR A 67 5.13 12.83 22.94
N GLU A 68 4.22 13.07 23.89
CA GLU A 68 3.27 14.18 23.87
C GLU A 68 3.91 15.54 23.55
N ARG A 69 3.29 16.23 22.58
CA ARG A 69 3.58 17.61 22.22
C ARG A 69 2.29 18.42 22.37
N LYS A 70 2.41 19.70 22.73
CA LYS A 70 1.27 20.63 22.68
C LYS A 70 0.78 20.71 21.23
N ALA A 71 -0.42 20.20 20.98
CA ALA A 71 -1.00 20.15 19.64
C ALA A 71 -2.49 20.58 19.69
N SER A 72 -2.99 21.11 18.56
CA SER A 72 -4.42 21.28 18.39
C SER A 72 -5.10 19.91 18.24
N SER A 73 -6.37 19.80 18.62
CA SER A 73 -7.12 18.55 18.51
C SER A 73 -7.42 18.12 17.07
N THR A 74 -7.30 19.02 16.08
CA THR A 74 -7.74 18.76 14.70
C THR A 74 -6.62 18.77 13.67
N PHE A 75 -5.38 19.13 14.04
CA PHE A 75 -4.32 19.34 13.04
C PHE A 75 -2.94 18.80 13.45
N HIS A 76 -2.90 17.54 13.89
CA HIS A 76 -1.65 16.85 14.28
C HIS A 76 -0.64 16.74 13.12
N GLY A 77 -1.09 16.80 11.86
CA GLY A 77 -0.22 16.92 10.69
C GLY A 77 0.81 18.05 10.82
N ARG A 78 0.34 19.26 11.14
CA ARG A 78 1.19 20.44 11.33
C ARG A 78 1.80 20.50 12.72
N ASP A 79 1.06 20.09 13.74
CA ASP A 79 1.46 20.36 15.13
C ASP A 79 2.37 19.29 15.72
N VAL A 80 2.31 18.07 15.18
CA VAL A 80 3.07 16.91 15.69
C VAL A 80 3.97 16.34 14.60
N PHE A 81 3.39 15.89 13.48
CA PHE A 81 4.15 15.11 12.49
C PHE A 81 5.17 15.94 11.72
N ALA A 82 4.81 17.14 11.24
CA ALA A 82 5.75 18.00 10.53
C ALA A 82 6.95 18.46 11.39
N PRO A 83 6.78 18.92 12.66
CA PRO A 83 7.90 19.26 13.53
C PRO A 83 8.78 18.06 13.87
N VAL A 84 8.19 16.90 14.13
CA VAL A 84 8.95 15.66 14.37
C VAL A 84 9.79 15.29 13.15
N ALA A 85 9.22 15.39 11.95
CA ALA A 85 9.94 15.12 10.72
C ALA A 85 11.09 16.11 10.48
N ALA A 86 10.87 17.40 10.73
CA ALA A 86 11.92 18.42 10.62
C ALA A 86 13.08 18.17 11.60
N GLN A 87 12.80 17.68 12.80
CA GLN A 87 13.83 17.33 13.78
C GLN A 87 14.64 16.10 13.36
N LEU A 88 13.97 15.05 12.85
CA LEU A 88 14.66 13.89 12.29
C LEU A 88 15.57 14.29 11.11
N ASP A 89 15.08 15.17 10.22
CA ASP A 89 15.86 15.69 9.09
C ASP A 89 17.06 16.53 9.54
N ALA A 90 16.93 17.26 10.66
CA ALA A 90 18.03 17.97 11.30
C ALA A 90 19.04 17.05 12.01
N GLY A 91 18.76 15.75 12.12
CA GLY A 91 19.64 14.75 12.71
C GLY A 91 19.33 14.39 14.17
N ASP A 92 18.20 14.83 14.73
CA ASP A 92 17.77 14.40 16.05
C ASP A 92 17.48 12.88 16.02
N PRO A 93 17.98 12.10 16.99
CA PRO A 93 17.72 10.67 17.03
C PRO A 93 16.25 10.41 17.44
N PRO A 94 15.57 9.38 16.90
CA PRO A 94 14.16 9.11 17.19
C PRO A 94 13.88 8.81 18.67
N GLU A 95 14.86 8.30 19.41
CA GLU A 95 14.82 8.10 20.86
C GLU A 95 14.59 9.40 21.64
N SER A 96 14.98 10.55 21.07
CA SER A 96 14.75 11.86 21.67
C SER A 96 13.35 12.40 21.41
N LEU A 97 12.63 11.84 20.43
CA LEU A 97 11.34 12.31 19.94
C LEU A 97 10.18 11.40 20.36
N GLY A 98 10.48 10.20 20.85
CA GLY A 98 9.50 9.19 21.17
C GLY A 98 10.06 8.02 21.98
N ARG A 99 9.16 7.16 22.44
CA ARG A 99 9.49 5.92 23.12
C ARG A 99 9.44 4.76 22.13
N GLU A 100 10.47 3.93 22.11
CA GLU A 100 10.45 2.70 21.30
C GLU A 100 9.36 1.74 21.77
N ILE A 101 8.57 1.24 20.83
CA ILE A 101 7.45 0.31 21.06
C ILE A 101 7.58 -0.93 20.17
N LYS A 102 6.84 -1.98 20.52
CA LYS A 102 6.76 -3.19 19.71
C LYS A 102 5.49 -3.19 18.88
N GLY A 103 5.66 -3.33 17.57
CA GLY A 103 4.54 -3.43 16.63
C GLY A 103 3.76 -2.13 16.48
N TYR A 104 2.87 -2.13 15.50
CA TYR A 104 1.98 -1.03 15.15
C TYR A 104 0.85 -1.58 14.28
N LYS A 105 -0.17 -0.76 14.01
CA LYS A 105 -1.36 -1.19 13.29
C LYS A 105 -1.05 -1.54 11.83
N LYS A 106 -1.37 -2.77 11.45
CA LYS A 106 -1.36 -3.27 10.07
C LYS A 106 -2.80 -3.54 9.61
N VAL A 107 -3.24 -2.83 8.57
CA VAL A 107 -4.58 -3.01 7.95
C VAL A 107 -4.52 -3.60 6.54
N MET A 108 -3.31 -3.92 6.06
CA MET A 108 -3.02 -4.55 4.77
C MET A 108 -1.95 -5.63 4.98
N LYS A 109 -2.02 -6.70 4.19
CA LYS A 109 -1.14 -7.87 4.26
C LYS A 109 -0.38 -8.06 2.96
N LYS A 110 0.94 -8.20 3.03
CA LYS A 110 1.79 -8.45 1.85
C LYS A 110 1.84 -9.92 1.47
N GLU A 111 1.47 -10.78 2.41
CA GLU A 111 1.53 -12.23 2.28
C GLU A 111 0.66 -12.68 1.11
N VAL A 112 1.26 -13.52 0.28
CA VAL A 112 0.61 -14.19 -0.86
C VAL A 112 0.90 -15.67 -0.72
N ASP A 113 -0.14 -16.48 -0.90
CA ASP A 113 -0.05 -17.93 -0.88
C ASP A 113 -0.08 -18.44 -2.32
N VAL A 114 1.01 -19.08 -2.74
CA VAL A 114 1.16 -19.69 -4.07
C VAL A 114 1.09 -21.21 -3.89
N SER A 115 -0.04 -21.79 -4.32
CA SER A 115 -0.26 -23.24 -4.24
C SER A 115 -1.05 -23.72 -5.46
N GLU A 116 -2.26 -24.24 -5.28
CA GLU A 116 -3.18 -24.58 -6.39
C GLU A 116 -3.74 -23.33 -7.10
N SER A 117 -3.58 -22.16 -6.46
CA SER A 117 -3.93 -20.84 -6.97
C SER A 117 -3.02 -19.81 -6.29
N ILE A 118 -2.99 -18.59 -6.81
CA ILE A 118 -2.28 -17.47 -6.18
C ILE A 118 -3.28 -16.65 -5.39
N ARG A 119 -3.18 -16.66 -4.05
CA ARG A 119 -4.13 -16.00 -3.15
C ARG A 119 -3.48 -14.81 -2.47
N GLY A 120 -4.15 -13.67 -2.53
CA GLY A 120 -3.70 -12.42 -1.92
C GLY A 120 -4.85 -11.51 -1.53
N GLU A 121 -4.55 -10.22 -1.43
CA GLU A 121 -5.49 -9.18 -1.02
C GLU A 121 -5.46 -8.02 -2.02
N VAL A 122 -6.60 -7.40 -2.28
CA VAL A 122 -6.68 -6.12 -2.98
C VAL A 122 -6.13 -5.04 -2.06
N PHE A 123 -5.01 -4.43 -2.44
CA PHE A 123 -4.43 -3.32 -1.70
C PHE A 123 -5.35 -2.10 -1.76
N CYS A 124 -5.53 -1.55 -2.95
CA CYS A 124 -6.32 -0.35 -3.19
C CYS A 124 -6.72 -0.26 -4.66
N THR A 125 -7.52 0.76 -4.98
CA THR A 125 -7.78 1.18 -6.35
C THR A 125 -7.06 2.50 -6.60
N ASP A 126 -6.40 2.63 -7.74
CA ASP A 126 -5.75 3.89 -8.12
C ASP A 126 -6.79 4.92 -8.61
N ARG A 127 -6.31 6.08 -9.09
CA ARG A 127 -7.18 7.16 -9.59
C ARG A 127 -7.89 6.82 -10.91
N PHE A 128 -7.37 5.87 -11.68
CA PHE A 128 -7.94 5.43 -12.96
C PHE A 128 -8.96 4.30 -12.75
N GLY A 129 -9.02 3.73 -11.55
CA GLY A 129 -9.89 2.62 -11.21
C GLY A 129 -9.24 1.26 -11.43
N ASN A 130 -7.92 1.21 -11.58
CA ASN A 130 -7.20 -0.06 -11.59
C ASN A 130 -7.16 -0.67 -10.19
N ILE A 131 -7.31 -1.99 -10.10
CA ILE A 131 -7.35 -2.73 -8.84
C ILE A 131 -5.96 -3.32 -8.59
N ILE A 132 -5.24 -2.74 -7.63
CA ILE A 132 -3.87 -3.15 -7.28
C ILE A 132 -3.93 -4.22 -6.19
N THR A 133 -3.15 -5.29 -6.34
CA THR A 133 -3.18 -6.44 -5.42
C THR A 133 -1.84 -6.66 -4.71
N SER A 134 -1.84 -7.49 -3.65
CA SER A 134 -0.62 -7.94 -2.99
C SER A 134 0.22 -8.91 -3.84
N ILE A 135 -0.37 -9.49 -4.89
CA ILE A 135 0.30 -10.43 -5.80
C ILE A 135 1.39 -9.68 -6.56
N LYS A 136 2.60 -10.23 -6.59
CA LYS A 136 3.75 -9.69 -7.30
C LYS A 136 4.05 -10.52 -8.54
N LYS A 137 4.85 -9.94 -9.44
CA LYS A 137 5.36 -10.61 -10.63
C LYS A 137 5.94 -12.01 -10.32
N ASP A 138 6.81 -12.10 -9.32
CA ASP A 138 7.50 -13.34 -8.95
C ASP A 138 6.50 -14.45 -8.55
N HIS A 139 5.36 -14.10 -7.94
CA HIS A 139 4.31 -15.07 -7.60
C HIS A 139 3.59 -15.61 -8.84
N LEU A 140 3.40 -14.77 -9.87
CA LEU A 140 2.82 -15.20 -11.15
C LEU A 140 3.78 -16.14 -11.88
N GLU A 141 5.08 -15.80 -11.89
CA GLU A 141 6.14 -16.60 -12.49
C GLU A 141 6.33 -17.95 -11.77
N GLU A 142 6.31 -17.96 -10.43
CA GLU A 142 6.37 -19.17 -9.61
C GLU A 142 5.21 -20.13 -9.91
N TYR A 143 4.01 -19.59 -10.14
CA TYR A 143 2.84 -20.38 -10.52
C TYR A 143 2.86 -20.81 -12.00
N GLY A 144 3.73 -20.21 -12.82
CA GLY A 144 3.89 -20.52 -14.24
C GLY A 144 2.98 -19.73 -15.20
N LEU A 145 2.48 -18.56 -14.78
CA LEU A 145 1.71 -17.65 -15.66
C LEU A 145 2.64 -16.69 -16.39
N THR A 146 2.35 -16.48 -17.67
CA THR A 146 3.09 -15.57 -18.56
C THR A 146 2.15 -14.67 -19.35
N PRO A 147 2.58 -13.45 -19.74
CA PRO A 147 1.77 -12.61 -20.61
C PRO A 147 1.35 -13.34 -21.90
N GLY A 148 0.07 -13.27 -22.24
CA GLY A 148 -0.57 -14.05 -23.30
C GLY A 148 -1.56 -15.09 -22.76
N ASP A 149 -1.41 -15.51 -21.51
CA ASP A 149 -2.31 -16.46 -20.89
C ASP A 149 -3.71 -15.88 -20.67
N ILE A 150 -4.70 -16.77 -20.62
CA ILE A 150 -6.06 -16.43 -20.19
C ILE A 150 -6.22 -16.93 -18.77
N ILE A 151 -6.50 -16.00 -17.87
CA ILE A 151 -6.57 -16.26 -16.43
C ILE A 151 -7.98 -16.07 -15.88
N ASN A 152 -8.28 -16.77 -14.80
CA ASN A 152 -9.45 -16.56 -13.98
C ASN A 152 -9.05 -15.82 -12.71
N VAL A 153 -9.54 -14.59 -12.55
CA VAL A 153 -9.31 -13.78 -11.36
C VAL A 153 -10.59 -13.70 -10.56
N LYS A 154 -10.56 -14.24 -9.35
CA LYS A 154 -11.64 -14.12 -8.38
C LYS A 154 -11.37 -12.91 -7.47
N LEU A 155 -12.26 -11.93 -7.51
CA LEU A 155 -12.24 -10.75 -6.65
C LEU A 155 -13.44 -10.81 -5.72
N GLY A 156 -13.18 -10.93 -4.41
CA GLY A 156 -14.21 -11.19 -3.41
C GLY A 156 -14.99 -12.48 -3.74
N LYS A 157 -16.25 -12.33 -4.16
CA LYS A 157 -17.15 -13.46 -4.49
C LYS A 157 -17.34 -13.69 -5.99
N LYS A 158 -16.80 -12.83 -6.85
CA LYS A 158 -17.02 -12.87 -8.30
C LYS A 158 -15.77 -13.38 -9.02
N VAL A 159 -15.94 -14.14 -10.10
CA VAL A 159 -14.86 -14.64 -10.95
C VAL A 159 -14.93 -13.94 -12.30
N PHE A 160 -13.78 -13.46 -12.77
CA PHE A 160 -13.62 -12.75 -14.03
C PHE A 160 -12.56 -13.47 -14.88
N LYS A 161 -12.93 -13.86 -16.09
CA LYS A 161 -12.00 -14.37 -17.09
C LYS A 161 -11.41 -13.19 -17.86
N MET A 162 -10.08 -13.12 -17.98
CA MET A 162 -9.38 -12.02 -18.65
C MET A 162 -8.05 -12.48 -19.23
N SER A 163 -7.48 -11.68 -20.13
CA SER A 163 -6.11 -11.89 -20.60
C SER A 163 -5.11 -11.36 -19.57
N PHE A 164 -4.05 -12.11 -19.31
CA PHE A 164 -2.85 -11.59 -18.67
C PHE A 164 -1.97 -10.96 -19.76
N ALA A 165 -1.70 -9.67 -19.67
CA ALA A 165 -1.06 -8.90 -20.73
C ALA A 165 0.13 -8.07 -20.22
N GLU A 166 0.98 -7.65 -21.14
CA GLU A 166 2.14 -6.79 -20.83
C GLU A 166 1.74 -5.32 -20.63
N THR A 167 0.69 -4.86 -21.30
CA THR A 167 0.28 -3.44 -21.30
C THR A 167 -1.21 -3.27 -21.58
N TYR A 168 -1.75 -2.09 -21.23
CA TYR A 168 -3.16 -1.73 -21.43
C TYR A 168 -3.64 -1.85 -22.88
N GLY A 169 -2.76 -1.57 -23.85
CA GLY A 169 -3.09 -1.62 -25.29
C GLY A 169 -3.10 -3.02 -25.92
N ALA A 170 -2.86 -4.07 -25.13
CA ALA A 170 -2.88 -5.45 -25.63
C ALA A 170 -4.30 -6.02 -25.82
N VAL A 171 -5.32 -5.31 -25.35
CA VAL A 171 -6.75 -5.69 -25.44
C VAL A 171 -7.57 -4.55 -26.03
N ASN A 172 -8.77 -4.85 -26.53
CA ASN A 172 -9.65 -3.83 -27.07
C ASN A 172 -10.15 -2.89 -25.96
N VAL A 173 -10.51 -1.66 -26.35
CA VAL A 173 -11.13 -0.68 -25.44
C VAL A 173 -12.34 -1.30 -24.74
N GLY A 174 -12.41 -1.14 -23.41
CA GLY A 174 -13.46 -1.69 -22.55
C GLY A 174 -13.26 -3.15 -22.11
N GLU A 175 -12.28 -3.86 -22.69
CA GLU A 175 -11.93 -5.22 -22.25
C GLU A 175 -11.16 -5.19 -20.92
N THR A 176 -11.39 -6.23 -20.13
CA THR A 176 -10.72 -6.44 -18.86
C THR A 176 -9.42 -7.19 -19.09
N LEU A 177 -8.37 -6.78 -18.39
CA LEU A 177 -7.06 -7.41 -18.42
C LEU A 177 -6.43 -7.46 -17.03
N GLY A 178 -5.53 -8.42 -16.83
CA GLY A 178 -4.55 -8.40 -15.76
C GLY A 178 -3.19 -8.01 -16.31
N LEU A 179 -2.40 -7.27 -15.55
CA LEU A 179 -1.02 -6.92 -15.91
C LEU A 179 -0.16 -6.70 -14.67
N VAL A 180 1.16 -6.66 -14.82
CA VAL A 180 2.08 -6.25 -13.74
C VAL A 180 2.37 -4.76 -13.88
N ASN A 181 2.03 -3.97 -12.86
CA ASN A 181 2.26 -2.53 -12.88
C ASN A 181 3.72 -2.17 -12.62
N SER A 182 4.04 -0.87 -12.70
CA SER A 182 5.39 -0.35 -12.55
C SER A 182 6.02 -0.58 -11.16
N ALA A 183 5.21 -0.87 -10.14
CA ALA A 183 5.69 -1.24 -8.81
C ALA A 183 5.84 -2.76 -8.63
N GLY A 184 5.67 -3.55 -9.70
CA GLY A 184 5.83 -5.01 -9.69
C GLY A 184 4.62 -5.78 -9.16
N HIS A 185 3.47 -5.13 -9.01
CA HIS A 185 2.24 -5.73 -8.51
C HIS A 185 1.30 -6.13 -9.63
N PHE A 186 0.66 -7.29 -9.50
CA PHE A 186 -0.46 -7.68 -10.35
C PHE A 186 -1.64 -6.74 -10.12
N GLU A 187 -2.15 -6.21 -11.21
CA GLU A 187 -3.21 -5.23 -11.27
C GLU A 187 -4.30 -5.71 -12.23
N VAL A 188 -5.56 -5.52 -11.86
CA VAL A 188 -6.71 -5.76 -12.74
C VAL A 188 -7.23 -4.43 -13.26
N SER A 189 -7.34 -4.33 -14.57
CA SER A 189 -7.62 -3.09 -15.29
C SER A 189 -8.72 -3.29 -16.33
N VAL A 190 -9.22 -2.16 -16.84
CA VAL A 190 -10.09 -2.12 -18.03
C VAL A 190 -9.44 -1.13 -19.00
N SER A 191 -9.22 -1.55 -20.24
CA SER A 191 -8.65 -0.65 -21.26
C SER A 191 -9.57 0.56 -21.45
N GLU A 192 -9.04 1.76 -21.25
CA GLU A 192 -9.77 3.05 -21.23
C GLU A 192 -11.03 3.05 -20.34
N GLY A 193 -11.00 2.33 -19.22
CA GLY A 193 -12.11 2.28 -18.27
C GLY A 193 -11.69 1.99 -16.83
N SER A 194 -12.66 1.94 -15.93
CA SER A 194 -12.44 1.68 -14.50
C SER A 194 -12.81 0.24 -14.14
N ALA A 195 -11.81 -0.57 -13.77
CA ALA A 195 -12.05 -1.92 -13.26
C ALA A 195 -12.81 -1.91 -11.93
N ALA A 196 -12.47 -0.96 -11.05
CA ALA A 196 -13.12 -0.75 -9.76
C ALA A 196 -14.63 -0.51 -9.91
N GLU A 197 -15.04 0.33 -10.87
CA GLU A 197 -16.47 0.58 -11.15
C GLU A 197 -17.13 -0.64 -11.79
N LYS A 198 -16.50 -1.24 -12.82
CA LYS A 198 -17.04 -2.40 -13.54
C LYS A 198 -17.26 -3.61 -12.63
N MET A 199 -16.36 -3.82 -11.66
CA MET A 199 -16.36 -5.01 -10.80
C MET A 199 -16.99 -4.75 -9.43
N ASN A 200 -17.11 -3.49 -9.03
CA ASN A 200 -17.57 -3.02 -7.71
C ASN A 200 -16.72 -3.62 -6.57
N ILE A 201 -15.40 -3.44 -6.65
CA ILE A 201 -14.41 -3.97 -5.71
C ILE A 201 -13.80 -2.84 -4.88
N ARG A 202 -13.49 -3.13 -3.61
CA ARG A 202 -12.84 -2.22 -2.67
C ARG A 202 -11.55 -2.83 -2.11
N GLY A 203 -10.68 -1.96 -1.59
CA GLY A 203 -9.48 -2.41 -0.89
C GLY A 203 -9.80 -3.28 0.33
N GLY A 204 -9.07 -4.36 0.50
CA GLY A 204 -9.19 -5.34 1.58
C GLY A 204 -9.98 -6.59 1.22
N GLU A 205 -10.55 -6.64 0.02
CA GLU A 205 -11.15 -7.86 -0.50
C GLU A 205 -10.07 -8.88 -0.88
N SER A 206 -10.41 -10.17 -0.80
CA SER A 206 -9.53 -11.25 -1.26
C SER A 206 -9.42 -11.26 -2.78
N VAL A 207 -8.22 -11.55 -3.29
CA VAL A 207 -7.98 -11.89 -4.70
C VAL A 207 -7.43 -13.30 -4.80
N GLU A 208 -7.87 -14.05 -5.81
CA GLU A 208 -7.35 -15.37 -6.15
C GLU A 208 -7.18 -15.45 -7.68
N VAL A 209 -6.00 -15.84 -8.15
CA VAL A 209 -5.67 -15.97 -9.58
C VAL A 209 -5.41 -17.44 -9.92
N ARG A 210 -5.94 -17.89 -11.04
CA ARG A 210 -5.74 -19.23 -11.63
C ARG A 210 -5.52 -19.11 -13.14
N GLY A 211 -4.74 -20.04 -13.71
CA GLY A 211 -4.68 -20.26 -15.16
C GLY A 211 -5.92 -20.92 -15.75
#